data_AF-D3BTE3-F1
#
_entry.id   AF-D3BTE3-F1
#
_cell.length_a   1.000
_cell.length_b   1.000
_cell.length_c   1.000
_cell.angle_alpha   90.00
_cell.angle_beta   90.00
_cell.angle_gamma   90.00
#
_symmetry.space_group_name_H-M   'P 1'
#
loop_
_entity.id
_entity.type
_entity.pdbx_description
1 polymer ?
#
loop_
_entity_poly.entity_id
_entity_poly.type
_entity_poly.pdbx_seq_one_letter_code
_entity_poly.pdbx_strand_id
1 'polypeptide(L)'
;MDKQIFLKIFKNIYLCKYIFRYVNEDYLYRFSVTAARYNNFSILQWLHNRKEKREDVSLKKGNDWIKRYREKAEIYIYSPMYWAIRNGNQQMLTWLHENRTEAVTYHCYKKSFSQDSEILRWLLVNRQKDIRKLNIVSIMAPLFDVNDHVNLEWVLKNMEFTMSELSRMETYLYPFLESASESVAIFEQHLSMKRPTSFNLSVEERQDVLRFLNKGRRNKSKAMNSAATEGNLTALKWLHQNKSGYRTSTLAMNGAAANGHFDCVIWLHSNRSEGCTLKSMNKAAGNGHSEIVKWLHSNRTEGCSRIAMNKAAENGHLEILIWLHEHRTEGFSARAINGASSNGHLSVLKWFHENINHNVMQGFSAKTMDKAIRNNHFEVVKWLHENRTEGCTEAGVELAAKLKDMSILWWLHKNMDIPFTEKVLRNGIKSHQRTKVKWLYENRSEFQTIESIKIIFEHLFNKDSSNNVQWMVENISFSKDRLESIKKELFSKYPNATNSIIVFENLLK
;
A
#
# COMPACT_ATOMS: atom_id res chain seq x y z
N MET A 1 -5.28 14.10 -55.66
CA MET A 1 -5.02 14.26 -57.10
C MET A 1 -4.10 13.15 -57.55
N ASP A 2 -4.45 12.39 -58.58
CA ASP A 2 -3.64 11.26 -59.08
C ASP A 2 -2.22 11.68 -59.51
N LYS A 3 -1.23 10.79 -59.36
CA LYS A 3 0.19 11.06 -59.66
C LYS A 3 0.41 11.35 -61.15
N GLN A 4 -0.21 10.59 -62.05
CA GLN A 4 -0.04 10.80 -63.50
C GLN A 4 -0.69 12.11 -63.94
N ILE A 5 -1.86 12.44 -63.39
CA ILE A 5 -2.53 13.72 -63.65
C ILE A 5 -1.68 14.90 -63.14
N PHE A 6 -1.12 14.79 -61.93
CA PHE A 6 -0.21 15.79 -61.36
C PHE A 6 1.00 16.03 -62.27
N LEU A 7 1.69 14.97 -62.67
CA LEU A 7 2.87 15.10 -63.53
C LEU A 7 2.52 15.63 -64.93
N LYS A 8 1.36 15.28 -65.51
CA LYS A 8 0.90 15.82 -66.80
C LYS A 8 0.64 17.32 -66.74
N ILE A 9 0.05 17.84 -65.66
CA ILE A 9 -0.17 19.28 -65.47
C ILE A 9 1.17 20.02 -65.51
N PHE A 10 2.17 19.52 -64.76
CA PHE A 10 3.48 20.15 -64.65
C PHE A 10 4.45 19.89 -65.81
N LYS A 11 4.11 18.99 -66.76
CA LYS A 11 4.86 18.81 -68.02
C LYS A 11 4.71 19.99 -68.98
N ASN A 12 3.60 20.73 -68.91
CA ASN A 12 3.37 21.88 -69.78
C ASN A 12 3.63 23.19 -69.03
N ILE A 13 4.85 23.71 -69.17
CA ILE A 13 5.30 24.94 -68.50
C ILE A 13 4.41 26.14 -68.84
N TYR A 14 3.91 26.25 -70.07
CA TYR A 14 3.04 27.36 -70.51
C TYR A 14 1.65 27.28 -69.86
N LEU A 15 1.04 26.09 -69.85
CA LEU A 15 -0.21 25.84 -69.15
C LEU A 15 -0.06 26.12 -67.63
N CYS A 16 1.08 25.74 -67.06
CA CYS A 16 1.43 26.06 -65.67
C CYS A 16 1.69 27.56 -65.43
N LYS A 17 2.24 28.31 -66.40
CA LYS A 17 2.35 29.79 -66.28
C LYS A 17 0.96 30.43 -66.22
N TYR A 18 0.01 29.91 -67.00
CA TYR A 18 -1.34 30.47 -67.11
C TYR A 18 -2.25 30.08 -65.95
N ILE A 19 -2.37 28.78 -65.64
CA ILE A 19 -3.19 28.25 -64.53
C ILE A 19 -2.76 28.87 -63.21
N PHE A 20 -1.46 28.91 -62.93
CA PHE A 20 -0.95 29.37 -61.64
C PHE A 20 -0.78 30.89 -61.53
N ARG A 21 -1.22 31.68 -62.54
CA ARG A 21 -1.18 33.16 -62.49
C ARG A 21 -2.18 33.74 -61.49
N TYR A 22 -3.28 33.03 -61.22
CA TYR A 22 -4.39 33.46 -60.36
C TYR A 22 -4.62 32.52 -59.16
N VAL A 23 -3.74 31.54 -58.95
CA VAL A 23 -3.89 30.55 -57.90
C VAL A 23 -3.44 31.14 -56.56
N ASN A 24 -4.35 31.09 -55.59
CA ASN A 24 -4.10 31.54 -54.23
C ASN A 24 -2.90 30.78 -53.60
N GLU A 25 -2.14 31.45 -52.76
CA GLU A 25 -0.96 30.94 -52.06
C GLU A 25 -1.22 29.63 -51.29
N ASP A 26 -2.44 29.43 -50.79
CA ASP A 26 -2.85 28.18 -50.12
C ASP A 26 -2.76 26.96 -51.05
N TYR A 27 -3.16 27.11 -52.31
CA TYR A 27 -3.07 26.04 -53.30
C TYR A 27 -1.62 25.78 -53.71
N LEU A 28 -0.78 26.81 -53.82
CA LEU A 28 0.66 26.64 -54.07
C LEU A 28 1.34 25.82 -52.98
N TYR A 29 0.96 26.04 -51.71
CA TYR A 29 1.42 25.20 -50.61
C TYR A 29 0.94 23.75 -50.76
N ARG A 30 -0.34 23.51 -51.06
CA ARG A 30 -0.88 22.15 -51.29
C ARG A 30 -0.22 21.43 -52.47
N PHE A 31 0.11 22.14 -53.56
CA PHE A 31 0.86 21.57 -54.66
C PHE A 31 2.30 21.23 -54.25
N SER A 32 2.92 22.02 -53.38
CA SER A 32 4.25 21.70 -52.82
C SER A 32 4.23 20.44 -51.94
N VAL A 33 3.19 20.26 -51.13
CA VAL A 33 2.94 19.02 -50.37
C VAL A 33 2.77 17.83 -51.32
N THR A 34 2.02 18.02 -52.40
CA THR A 34 1.75 16.96 -53.39
C THR A 34 3.01 16.60 -54.19
N ALA A 35 3.84 17.59 -54.53
CA ALA A 35 5.14 17.38 -55.18
C ALA A 35 6.07 16.55 -54.28
N ALA A 36 6.16 16.91 -53.00
CA ALA A 36 6.94 16.17 -52.01
C ALA A 36 6.38 14.75 -51.78
N ARG A 37 5.04 14.59 -51.72
CA ARG A 37 4.36 13.29 -51.62
C ARG A 37 4.75 12.36 -52.77
N TYR A 38 4.87 12.88 -53.99
CA TYR A 38 5.27 12.12 -55.16
C TYR A 38 6.78 12.09 -55.41
N ASN A 39 7.57 12.55 -54.44
CA ASN A 39 9.04 12.58 -54.48
C ASN A 39 9.60 13.32 -55.70
N ASN A 40 8.93 14.37 -56.17
CA ASN A 40 9.36 15.14 -57.34
C ASN A 40 9.99 16.47 -56.94
N PHE A 41 11.32 16.45 -56.78
CA PHE A 41 12.09 17.58 -56.28
C PHE A 41 12.12 18.77 -57.26
N SER A 42 12.20 18.51 -58.57
CA SER A 42 12.24 19.58 -59.58
C SER A 42 10.96 20.41 -59.61
N ILE A 43 9.79 19.78 -59.48
CA ILE A 43 8.50 20.49 -59.38
C ILE A 43 8.43 21.28 -58.08
N LEU A 44 8.94 20.73 -56.98
CA LEU A 44 8.97 21.42 -55.69
C LEU A 44 9.83 22.69 -55.74
N GLN A 45 11.03 22.62 -56.32
CA GLN A 45 11.92 23.76 -56.54
C GLN A 45 11.27 24.80 -57.45
N TRP A 46 10.66 24.37 -58.55
CA TRP A 46 9.94 25.24 -59.47
C TRP A 46 8.78 25.99 -58.80
N LEU A 47 8.02 25.32 -57.94
CA LEU A 47 6.93 25.93 -57.18
C LEU A 47 7.43 26.96 -56.15
N HIS A 48 8.64 26.76 -55.61
CA HIS A 48 9.26 27.67 -54.66
C HIS A 48 9.89 28.89 -55.32
N ASN A 49 10.59 28.75 -56.44
CA ASN A 49 11.19 29.89 -57.16
C ASN A 49 10.13 30.87 -57.71
N ARG A 50 8.85 30.46 -57.74
CA ARG A 50 7.72 31.35 -58.02
C ARG A 50 7.22 32.16 -56.82
N LYS A 51 7.59 31.78 -55.58
CA LYS A 51 7.24 32.52 -54.36
C LYS A 51 8.03 33.82 -54.21
N GLU A 52 9.22 33.94 -54.79
CA GLU A 52 10.14 35.08 -54.62
C GLU A 52 9.64 36.44 -55.16
N LYS A 53 8.40 36.56 -55.64
CA LYS A 53 7.81 37.84 -56.05
C LYS A 53 6.63 38.33 -55.23
N ARG A 54 6.23 37.66 -54.14
CA ARG A 54 5.19 38.17 -53.22
C ARG A 54 5.57 37.83 -51.78
N GLU A 55 5.85 38.87 -50.99
CA GLU A 55 6.29 38.77 -49.60
C GLU A 55 5.35 37.93 -48.70
N ASP A 56 5.98 37.04 -47.92
CA ASP A 56 5.70 36.58 -46.54
C ASP A 56 4.28 36.26 -46.02
N VAL A 57 3.22 36.30 -46.84
CA VAL A 57 1.84 36.04 -46.39
C VAL A 57 1.50 34.54 -46.41
N SER A 58 2.13 33.75 -47.30
CA SER A 58 1.82 32.32 -47.49
C SER A 58 2.26 31.42 -46.33
N LEU A 59 3.37 31.75 -45.66
CA LEU A 59 3.96 30.98 -44.55
C LEU A 59 3.17 31.18 -43.25
N LYS A 60 2.72 32.42 -43.00
CA LYS A 60 1.80 32.76 -41.92
C LYS A 60 0.45 32.05 -42.09
N LYS A 61 -0.08 32.00 -43.32
CA LYS A 61 -1.35 31.31 -43.64
C LYS A 61 -1.25 29.79 -43.63
N GLY A 62 -0.13 29.18 -44.01
CA GLY A 62 0.11 27.74 -43.84
C GLY A 62 0.13 27.32 -42.37
N ASN A 63 0.77 28.13 -41.52
CA ASN A 63 0.72 27.96 -40.07
C ASN A 63 -0.69 28.24 -39.49
N ASP A 64 -1.43 29.24 -39.98
CA ASP A 64 -2.83 29.49 -39.59
C ASP A 64 -3.79 28.40 -40.07
N TRP A 65 -3.54 27.77 -41.22
CA TRP A 65 -4.29 26.63 -41.74
C TRP A 65 -4.06 25.39 -40.86
N ILE A 66 -2.79 25.12 -40.50
CA ILE A 66 -2.43 24.11 -39.49
C ILE A 66 -3.09 24.43 -38.14
N LYS A 67 -3.22 25.71 -37.78
CA LYS A 67 -3.82 26.17 -36.52
C LYS A 67 -5.35 26.08 -36.51
N ARG A 68 -6.04 26.36 -37.63
CA ARG A 68 -7.50 26.28 -37.78
C ARG A 68 -8.06 24.86 -37.74
N TYR A 69 -7.27 23.86 -38.11
CA TYR A 69 -7.70 22.45 -38.17
C TYR A 69 -7.17 21.58 -37.03
N ARG A 70 -6.62 22.20 -35.96
CA ARG A 70 -5.92 21.58 -34.80
C ARG A 70 -6.63 20.40 -34.11
N GLU A 71 -7.89 20.15 -34.39
CA GLU A 71 -8.68 19.11 -33.73
C GLU A 71 -8.60 17.72 -34.40
N LYS A 72 -7.97 17.58 -35.59
CA LYS A 72 -7.84 16.28 -36.27
C LYS A 72 -6.40 15.80 -36.32
N ALA A 73 -6.14 14.59 -35.84
CA ALA A 73 -4.83 13.93 -35.78
C ALA A 73 -4.21 13.55 -37.14
N GLU A 74 -4.53 14.28 -38.23
CA GLU A 74 -4.11 13.99 -39.61
C GLU A 74 -3.44 15.21 -40.29
N ILE A 75 -3.12 16.28 -39.57
CA ILE A 75 -2.59 17.52 -40.17
C ILE A 75 -1.13 17.37 -40.70
N TYR A 76 -0.37 16.40 -40.22
CA TYR A 76 1.06 16.24 -40.55
C TYR A 76 1.32 15.61 -41.93
N ILE A 77 0.35 14.87 -42.51
CA ILE A 77 0.44 14.42 -43.91
C ILE A 77 0.36 15.59 -44.91
N TYR A 78 0.24 16.83 -44.42
CA TYR A 78 0.22 18.05 -45.21
C TYR A 78 1.48 18.90 -45.07
N SER A 79 2.60 18.34 -44.60
CA SER A 79 3.92 18.98 -44.67
C SER A 79 4.76 18.36 -45.80
N PRO A 80 5.37 19.16 -46.69
CA PRO A 80 6.39 18.70 -47.63
C PRO A 80 7.55 17.97 -46.92
N MET A 81 7.93 18.45 -45.73
CA MET A 81 9.00 17.86 -44.92
C MET A 81 8.65 16.46 -44.42
N TYR A 82 7.40 16.22 -44.02
CA TYR A 82 6.93 14.87 -43.65
C TYR A 82 7.08 13.87 -44.81
N TRP A 83 6.71 14.28 -46.03
CA TRP A 83 6.83 13.41 -47.20
C TRP A 83 8.28 13.23 -47.67
N ALA A 84 9.14 14.23 -47.50
CA ALA A 84 10.57 14.08 -47.74
C ALA A 84 11.19 13.01 -46.83
N ILE A 85 10.83 13.01 -45.55
CA ILE A 85 11.24 11.99 -44.58
C ILE A 85 10.66 10.63 -44.97
N ARG A 86 9.36 10.55 -45.28
CA ARG A 86 8.70 9.29 -45.64
C ARG A 86 9.26 8.65 -46.91
N ASN A 87 9.74 9.46 -47.84
CA ASN A 87 10.28 9.00 -49.12
C ASN A 87 11.80 8.77 -49.07
N GLY A 88 12.47 8.97 -47.93
CA GLY A 88 13.91 8.77 -47.82
C GLY A 88 14.76 9.83 -48.56
N ASN A 89 14.19 10.97 -48.96
CA ASN A 89 14.87 11.90 -49.87
C ASN A 89 15.62 13.01 -49.10
N GLN A 90 16.89 12.74 -48.80
CA GLN A 90 17.77 13.65 -48.07
C GLN A 90 18.05 14.97 -48.80
N GLN A 91 18.17 14.95 -50.13
CA GLN A 91 18.40 16.16 -50.93
C GLN A 91 17.21 17.12 -50.82
N MET A 92 15.99 16.59 -50.96
CA MET A 92 14.77 17.37 -50.80
C MET A 92 14.60 17.87 -49.36
N LEU A 93 14.99 17.06 -48.37
CA LEU A 93 14.93 17.43 -46.96
C LEU A 93 15.89 18.59 -46.62
N THR A 94 17.14 18.51 -47.10
CA THR A 94 18.16 19.55 -46.90
C THR A 94 17.73 20.85 -47.54
N TRP A 95 17.27 20.79 -48.79
CA TRP A 95 16.79 21.96 -49.50
C TRP A 95 15.55 22.59 -48.83
N LEU A 96 14.61 21.78 -48.32
CA LEU A 96 13.47 22.28 -47.56
C LEU A 96 13.89 22.97 -46.26
N HIS A 97 15.01 22.57 -45.65
CA HIS A 97 15.53 23.20 -44.45
C HIS A 97 16.16 24.56 -44.70
N GLU A 98 16.96 24.66 -45.76
CA GLU A 98 17.64 25.90 -46.15
C GLU A 98 16.64 26.95 -46.66
N ASN A 99 15.61 26.49 -47.38
CA ASN A 99 14.73 27.39 -48.13
C ASN A 99 13.33 27.56 -47.52
N ARG A 100 12.99 26.82 -46.44
CA ARG A 100 11.69 26.96 -45.75
C ARG A 100 11.80 26.89 -44.23
N THR A 101 11.10 27.81 -43.56
CA THR A 101 10.95 27.88 -42.09
C THR A 101 9.83 27.01 -41.55
N GLU A 102 9.57 25.84 -42.16
CA GLU A 102 8.53 24.93 -41.70
C GLU A 102 9.00 24.18 -40.44
N ALA A 103 8.14 24.09 -39.42
CA ALA A 103 8.47 23.39 -38.17
C ALA A 103 8.41 21.86 -38.36
N VAL A 104 9.37 21.15 -37.79
CA VAL A 104 9.32 19.67 -37.73
C VAL A 104 8.33 19.24 -36.66
N THR A 105 7.40 18.34 -37.00
CA THR A 105 6.38 17.84 -36.06
C THR A 105 6.80 16.51 -35.42
N TYR A 106 6.20 16.14 -34.28
CA TYR A 106 6.40 14.83 -33.64
C TYR A 106 6.25 13.63 -34.61
N HIS A 107 5.31 13.71 -35.56
CA HIS A 107 5.07 12.66 -36.55
C HIS A 107 6.20 12.50 -37.58
N CYS A 108 6.96 13.57 -37.84
CA CYS A 108 8.15 13.51 -38.68
C CYS A 108 9.24 12.67 -37.99
N TYR A 109 9.46 12.89 -36.70
CA TYR A 109 10.37 12.06 -35.90
C TYR A 109 9.87 10.62 -35.79
N LYS A 110 8.60 10.41 -35.40
CA LYS A 110 7.97 9.08 -35.33
C LYS A 110 8.19 8.26 -36.59
N LYS A 111 8.09 8.88 -37.77
CA LYS A 111 8.25 8.19 -39.05
C LYS A 111 9.72 7.91 -39.39
N SER A 112 10.64 8.82 -39.05
CA SER A 112 12.08 8.61 -39.25
C SER A 112 12.62 7.39 -38.50
N PHE A 113 12.10 7.09 -37.30
CA PHE A 113 12.48 5.89 -36.54
C PHE A 113 12.09 4.56 -37.23
N SER A 114 11.22 4.58 -38.25
CA SER A 114 10.74 3.36 -38.93
C SER A 114 11.41 3.07 -40.28
N GLN A 115 12.24 3.98 -40.81
CA GLN A 115 12.64 3.94 -42.22
C GLN A 115 14.12 4.20 -42.50
N ASP A 116 14.84 5.02 -41.72
CA ASP A 116 16.26 5.28 -42.00
C ASP A 116 17.01 5.99 -40.84
N SER A 117 18.20 5.50 -40.47
CA SER A 117 19.02 6.08 -39.39
C SER A 117 19.64 7.42 -39.77
N GLU A 118 19.93 7.65 -41.05
CA GLU A 118 20.61 8.87 -41.50
C GLU A 118 19.70 10.11 -41.47
N ILE A 119 18.43 9.95 -41.86
CA ILE A 119 17.44 11.04 -41.81
C ILE A 119 17.15 11.46 -40.38
N LEU A 120 17.05 10.49 -39.46
CA LEU A 120 16.88 10.77 -38.05
C LEU A 120 18.06 11.57 -37.51
N ARG A 121 19.31 11.11 -37.73
CA ARG A 121 20.52 11.85 -37.32
C ARG A 121 20.55 13.25 -37.90
N TRP A 122 20.22 13.39 -39.18
CA TRP A 122 20.16 14.68 -39.84
C TRP A 122 19.13 15.63 -39.17
N LEU A 123 17.94 15.13 -38.81
CA LEU A 123 16.93 15.91 -38.09
C LEU A 123 17.44 16.33 -36.70
N LEU A 124 18.08 15.42 -35.98
CA LEU A 124 18.61 15.65 -34.65
C LEU A 124 19.74 16.71 -34.64
N VAL A 125 20.57 16.75 -35.68
CA VAL A 125 21.62 17.77 -35.86
C VAL A 125 21.03 19.12 -36.28
N ASN A 126 20.20 19.15 -37.32
CA ASN A 126 19.84 20.39 -38.00
C ASN A 126 18.60 21.07 -37.42
N ARG A 127 17.79 20.40 -36.58
CA ARG A 127 16.50 20.94 -36.08
C ARG A 127 16.40 20.94 -34.55
N GLN A 128 17.51 21.12 -33.85
CA GLN A 128 17.60 21.18 -32.37
C GLN A 128 16.64 22.18 -31.71
N LYS A 129 16.37 23.34 -32.35
CA LYS A 129 15.43 24.35 -31.81
C LYS A 129 13.98 23.86 -31.79
N ASP A 130 13.59 23.02 -32.74
CA ASP A 130 12.26 22.40 -32.78
C ASP A 130 12.16 21.22 -31.81
N ILE A 131 13.28 20.51 -31.62
CA ILE A 131 13.42 19.45 -30.61
C ILE A 131 13.13 19.98 -29.21
N ARG A 132 13.64 21.16 -28.84
CA ARG A 132 13.35 21.75 -27.52
C ARG A 132 11.89 22.16 -27.32
N LYS A 133 11.12 22.36 -28.41
CA LYS A 133 9.68 22.65 -28.36
C LYS A 133 8.83 21.38 -28.26
N LEU A 134 9.35 20.28 -28.79
CA LEU A 134 8.79 18.95 -28.61
C LEU A 134 9.28 18.44 -27.25
N ASN A 135 8.42 17.80 -26.46
CA ASN A 135 8.90 17.20 -25.22
C ASN A 135 9.97 16.14 -25.60
N ILE A 136 11.17 16.23 -25.04
CA ILE A 136 12.29 15.31 -25.36
C ILE A 136 11.93 13.84 -25.10
N VAL A 137 11.04 13.57 -24.15
CA VAL A 137 10.45 12.24 -23.90
C VAL A 137 9.75 11.71 -25.16
N SER A 138 9.11 12.57 -25.95
CA SER A 138 8.46 12.19 -27.20
C SER A 138 9.47 11.80 -28.30
N ILE A 139 10.70 12.30 -28.26
CA ILE A 139 11.72 11.90 -29.24
C ILE A 139 12.39 10.59 -28.82
N MET A 140 12.57 10.40 -27.51
CA MET A 140 13.26 9.21 -26.99
C MET A 140 12.35 7.99 -26.88
N ALA A 141 11.09 8.13 -26.48
CA ALA A 141 10.17 7.00 -26.31
C ALA A 141 10.11 6.06 -27.54
N PRO A 142 10.01 6.57 -28.78
CA PRO A 142 10.06 5.71 -29.95
C PRO A 142 11.38 4.94 -30.13
N LEU A 143 12.53 5.51 -29.73
CA LEU A 143 13.83 4.82 -29.81
C LEU A 143 13.89 3.62 -28.88
N PHE A 144 13.27 3.73 -27.70
CA PHE A 144 13.11 2.60 -26.78
C PHE A 144 12.09 1.59 -27.29
N ASP A 145 10.98 2.04 -27.89
CA ASP A 145 9.96 1.15 -28.49
C ASP A 145 10.54 0.25 -29.60
N VAL A 146 11.45 0.77 -30.43
CA VAL A 146 12.07 0.02 -31.55
C VAL A 146 13.45 -0.57 -31.20
N ASN A 147 13.92 -0.40 -29.97
CA ASN A 147 15.26 -0.81 -29.49
C ASN A 147 16.43 -0.33 -30.38
N ASP A 148 16.37 0.91 -30.86
CA ASP A 148 17.42 1.52 -31.69
C ASP A 148 18.51 2.13 -30.80
N HIS A 149 19.38 1.26 -30.31
CA HIS A 149 20.46 1.58 -29.37
C HIS A 149 21.50 2.53 -29.98
N VAL A 150 21.75 2.45 -31.30
CA VAL A 150 22.75 3.27 -31.99
C VAL A 150 22.33 4.74 -32.03
N ASN A 151 21.08 5.01 -32.42
CA ASN A 151 20.59 6.39 -32.46
C ASN A 151 20.30 6.93 -31.07
N LEU A 152 19.93 6.07 -30.11
CA LEU A 152 19.83 6.45 -28.70
C LEU A 152 21.18 6.89 -28.12
N GLU A 153 22.25 6.11 -28.32
CA GLU A 153 23.59 6.47 -27.86
C GLU A 153 24.06 7.79 -28.47
N TRP A 154 23.80 7.98 -29.77
CA TRP A 154 24.12 9.22 -30.46
C TRP A 154 23.38 10.41 -29.85
N VAL A 155 22.07 10.29 -29.59
CA VAL A 155 21.27 11.36 -28.95
C VAL A 155 21.83 11.69 -27.57
N LEU A 156 22.20 10.68 -26.78
CA LEU A 156 22.72 10.86 -25.42
C LEU A 156 24.08 11.54 -25.37
N LYS A 157 24.95 11.26 -26.35
CA LYS A 157 26.28 11.87 -26.50
C LYS A 157 26.21 13.31 -27.02
N ASN A 158 25.35 13.57 -28.00
CA ASN A 158 25.37 14.83 -28.76
C ASN A 158 24.35 15.87 -28.29
N MET A 159 23.44 15.52 -27.38
CA MET A 159 22.49 16.47 -26.78
C MET A 159 22.80 16.78 -25.32
N GLU A 160 22.57 18.04 -24.98
CA GLU A 160 22.53 18.52 -23.59
C GLU A 160 21.12 18.37 -23.03
N PHE A 161 21.02 17.75 -21.85
CA PHE A 161 19.75 17.55 -21.14
C PHE A 161 19.79 18.30 -19.81
N THR A 162 18.69 18.95 -19.47
CA THR A 162 18.49 19.47 -18.13
C THR A 162 18.19 18.34 -17.13
N MET A 163 18.46 18.57 -15.85
CA MET A 163 18.17 17.58 -14.80
C MET A 163 16.68 17.22 -14.71
N SER A 164 15.78 18.18 -15.01
CA SER A 164 14.34 17.92 -15.06
C SER A 164 13.95 17.02 -16.22
N GLU A 165 14.65 17.08 -17.34
CA GLU A 165 14.41 16.23 -18.50
C GLU A 165 14.90 14.81 -18.24
N LEU A 166 16.10 14.64 -17.70
CA LEU A 166 16.65 13.34 -17.32
C LEU A 166 15.76 12.61 -16.30
N SER A 167 15.25 13.32 -15.28
CA SER A 167 14.35 12.73 -14.28
C SER A 167 12.98 12.33 -14.86
N ARG A 168 12.46 13.11 -15.82
CA ARG A 168 11.24 12.76 -16.56
C ARG A 168 11.45 11.54 -17.45
N MET A 169 12.61 11.43 -18.09
CA MET A 169 13.00 10.26 -18.87
C MET A 169 13.07 9.01 -17.97
N GLU A 170 13.80 9.05 -16.85
CA GLU A 170 13.86 7.94 -15.89
C GLU A 170 12.46 7.46 -15.47
N THR A 171 11.54 8.40 -15.22
CA THR A 171 10.15 8.08 -14.84
C THR A 171 9.36 7.43 -15.98
N TYR A 172 9.59 7.85 -17.23
CA TYR A 172 8.87 7.38 -18.40
C TYR A 172 9.42 6.04 -18.94
N LEU A 173 10.71 5.80 -18.76
CA LEU A 173 11.41 4.60 -19.21
C LEU A 173 11.10 3.38 -18.33
N TYR A 174 10.58 3.59 -17.12
CA TYR A 174 10.24 2.55 -16.15
C TYR A 174 9.45 1.34 -16.69
N PRO A 175 8.42 1.50 -17.55
CA PRO A 175 7.70 0.35 -18.14
C PRO A 175 8.55 -0.49 -19.11
N PHE A 176 9.62 0.09 -19.66
CA PHE A 176 10.53 -0.55 -20.61
C PHE A 176 11.74 -1.22 -19.93
N LEU A 177 11.91 -1.03 -18.61
CA LEU A 177 13.03 -1.58 -17.84
C LEU A 177 12.89 -3.07 -17.50
N GLU A 178 11.74 -3.69 -17.76
CA GLU A 178 11.55 -5.15 -17.58
C GLU A 178 12.19 -5.97 -18.71
N SER A 179 12.48 -5.37 -19.87
CA SER A 179 13.31 -6.00 -20.89
C SER A 179 14.72 -5.41 -20.79
N ALA A 180 15.70 -6.26 -20.48
CA ALA A 180 17.11 -5.91 -20.47
C ALA A 180 17.62 -5.63 -21.90
N SER A 181 17.13 -4.55 -22.50
CA SER A 181 17.50 -4.10 -23.83
C SER A 181 18.79 -3.27 -23.75
N GLU A 182 19.65 -3.45 -24.73
CA GLU A 182 20.92 -2.74 -24.89
C GLU A 182 20.74 -1.20 -24.81
N SER A 183 19.60 -0.70 -25.30
CA SER A 183 19.17 0.70 -25.19
C SER A 183 19.06 1.20 -23.74
N VAL A 184 18.51 0.39 -22.83
CA VAL A 184 18.40 0.73 -21.40
C VAL A 184 19.78 0.79 -20.75
N ALA A 185 20.65 -0.18 -21.04
CA ALA A 185 22.01 -0.23 -20.49
C ALA A 185 22.83 1.01 -20.89
N ILE A 186 22.76 1.41 -22.16
CA ILE A 186 23.43 2.63 -22.68
C ILE A 186 22.89 3.90 -22.00
N PHE A 187 21.57 3.98 -21.80
CA PHE A 187 20.94 5.11 -21.12
C PHE A 187 21.39 5.23 -19.66
N GLU A 188 21.43 4.12 -18.92
CA GLU A 188 21.93 4.10 -17.53
C GLU A 188 23.42 4.44 -17.46
N GLN A 189 24.24 3.92 -18.37
CA GLN A 189 25.66 4.22 -18.44
C GLN A 189 25.89 5.74 -18.66
N HIS A 190 25.15 6.36 -19.57
CA HIS A 190 25.25 7.81 -19.82
C HIS A 190 24.75 8.65 -18.64
N LEU A 191 23.68 8.24 -17.97
CA LEU A 191 23.20 8.88 -16.74
C LEU A 191 24.25 8.84 -15.63
N SER A 192 24.94 7.70 -15.47
CA SER A 192 26.00 7.53 -14.48
C SER A 192 27.21 8.42 -14.76
N MET A 193 27.56 8.64 -16.03
CA MET A 193 28.64 9.55 -16.43
C MET A 193 28.30 11.03 -16.22
N LYS A 194 27.03 11.44 -16.34
CA LYS A 194 26.57 12.82 -16.12
C LYS A 194 26.23 13.14 -14.65
N ARG A 195 26.13 12.15 -13.76
CA ARG A 195 25.97 12.32 -12.31
C ARG A 195 27.22 11.79 -11.58
N PRO A 196 28.24 12.62 -11.29
CA PRO A 196 29.25 12.22 -10.34
C PRO A 196 28.59 12.18 -8.96
N THR A 197 28.48 10.97 -8.40
CA THR A 197 28.15 10.68 -7.00
C THR A 197 26.76 11.06 -6.48
N SER A 198 25.86 10.07 -6.35
CA SER A 198 25.04 9.89 -5.14
C SER A 198 24.41 8.49 -5.13
N PHE A 199 25.11 7.56 -4.47
CA PHE A 199 24.81 6.13 -4.29
C PHE A 199 24.83 5.27 -5.58
N ASN A 200 25.86 4.41 -5.70
CA ASN A 200 25.78 3.18 -6.48
C ASN A 200 24.75 2.26 -5.81
N LEU A 201 23.46 2.54 -6.00
CA LEU A 201 22.38 1.70 -5.52
C LEU A 201 22.38 0.40 -6.33
N SER A 202 22.27 -0.73 -5.64
CA SER A 202 22.00 -2.02 -6.27
C SER A 202 20.66 -2.00 -7.02
N VAL A 203 20.43 -2.95 -7.93
CA VAL A 203 19.16 -3.06 -8.65
C VAL A 203 17.98 -3.15 -7.69
N GLU A 204 18.12 -3.89 -6.59
CA GLU A 204 17.11 -4.04 -5.55
C GLU A 204 16.86 -2.72 -4.80
N GLU A 205 17.91 -2.01 -4.40
CA GLU A 205 17.79 -0.72 -3.71
C GLU A 205 17.12 0.34 -4.60
N ARG A 206 17.39 0.31 -5.91
CA ARG A 206 16.70 1.16 -6.89
C ARG A 206 15.21 0.82 -6.97
N GLN A 207 14.86 -0.47 -7.02
CA GLN A 207 13.46 -0.91 -7.04
C GLN A 207 12.71 -0.46 -5.77
N ASP A 208 13.35 -0.54 -4.61
CA ASP A 208 12.79 -0.07 -3.35
C ASP A 208 12.54 1.44 -3.35
N VAL A 209 13.52 2.23 -3.78
CA VAL A 209 13.37 3.69 -3.94
C VAL A 209 12.16 4.00 -4.83
N LEU A 210 12.02 3.31 -5.95
CA LEU A 210 10.94 3.52 -6.92
C LEU A 210 9.58 3.13 -6.32
N ARG A 211 9.51 2.03 -5.56
CA ARG A 211 8.32 1.63 -4.80
C ARG A 211 7.87 2.73 -3.84
N PHE A 212 8.79 3.39 -3.13
CA PHE A 212 8.46 4.50 -2.23
C PHE A 212 8.08 5.79 -2.99
N LEU A 213 8.76 6.11 -4.09
CA LEU A 213 8.41 7.26 -4.94
C LEU A 213 6.99 7.13 -5.50
N ASN A 214 6.58 5.93 -5.91
CA ASN A 214 5.23 5.65 -6.39
C ASN A 214 4.17 5.91 -5.29
N LYS A 215 4.46 5.51 -4.03
CA LYS A 215 3.60 5.84 -2.88
C LYS A 215 3.52 7.36 -2.64
N GLY A 216 4.55 8.11 -3.01
CA GLY A 216 4.66 9.57 -2.90
C GLY A 216 3.98 10.39 -3.99
N ARG A 217 3.54 9.79 -5.12
CA ARG A 217 2.98 10.51 -6.28
C ARG A 217 1.80 11.43 -5.94
N ARG A 218 0.92 11.00 -5.03
CA ARG A 218 -0.25 11.78 -4.56
C ARG A 218 0.02 12.58 -3.28
N ASN A 219 0.93 12.10 -2.44
CA ASN A 219 1.28 12.76 -1.18
C ASN A 219 2.79 12.70 -0.99
N LYS A 220 3.43 13.85 -1.19
CA LYS A 220 4.89 14.01 -1.14
C LYS A 220 5.50 13.64 0.22
N SER A 221 4.73 13.59 1.31
CA SER A 221 5.22 13.12 2.62
C SER A 221 5.20 11.59 2.78
N LYS A 222 4.40 10.90 1.98
CA LYS A 222 4.18 9.46 2.14
C LYS A 222 5.38 8.62 1.75
N ALA A 223 6.14 9.03 0.73
CA ALA A 223 7.35 8.30 0.30
C ALA A 223 8.35 8.16 1.46
N MET A 224 8.73 9.29 2.08
CA MET A 224 9.72 9.30 3.16
C MET A 224 9.20 8.65 4.43
N ASN A 225 7.92 8.89 4.78
CA ASN A 225 7.31 8.25 5.94
C ASN A 225 7.26 6.72 5.79
N SER A 226 6.91 6.21 4.62
CA SER A 226 6.90 4.77 4.35
C SER A 226 8.30 4.16 4.35
N ALA A 227 9.29 4.82 3.74
CA ALA A 227 10.67 4.35 3.77
C ALA A 227 11.20 4.21 5.21
N ALA A 228 10.95 5.21 6.05
CA ALA A 228 11.31 5.17 7.47
C ALA A 228 10.55 4.08 8.25
N THR A 229 9.23 3.95 8.00
CA THR A 229 8.38 2.95 8.67
C THR A 229 8.77 1.53 8.29
N GLU A 230 9.25 1.29 7.07
CA GLU A 230 9.70 -0.02 6.59
C GLU A 230 11.20 -0.27 6.85
N GLY A 231 11.92 0.69 7.46
CA GLY A 231 13.32 0.52 7.84
C GLY A 231 14.32 0.65 6.69
N ASN A 232 13.88 1.11 5.51
CA ASN A 232 14.75 1.25 4.36
C ASN A 232 15.56 2.55 4.44
N LEU A 233 16.68 2.50 5.17
CA LEU A 233 17.59 3.63 5.38
C LEU A 233 18.21 4.14 4.08
N THR A 234 18.52 3.24 3.14
CA THR A 234 19.09 3.61 1.83
C THR A 234 18.12 4.49 1.05
N ALA A 235 16.87 4.05 0.90
CA ALA A 235 15.83 4.83 0.25
C ALA A 235 15.55 6.13 1.00
N LEU A 236 15.60 6.12 2.34
CA LEU A 236 15.43 7.31 3.17
C LEU A 236 16.50 8.37 2.91
N LYS A 237 17.77 7.97 2.89
CA LYS A 237 18.92 8.84 2.54
C LYS A 237 18.80 9.37 1.12
N TRP A 238 18.46 8.50 0.17
CA TRP A 238 18.32 8.87 -1.23
C TRP A 238 17.20 9.90 -1.43
N LEU A 239 16.03 9.67 -0.84
CA LEU A 239 14.86 10.58 -0.92
C LEU A 239 15.17 11.96 -0.32
N HIS A 240 16.04 12.02 0.69
CA HIS A 240 16.46 13.28 1.30
C HIS A 240 17.44 14.07 0.43
N GLN A 241 18.42 13.39 -0.17
CA GLN A 241 19.42 14.04 -1.01
C GLN A 241 18.84 14.56 -2.33
N ASN A 242 17.93 13.79 -2.95
CA ASN A 242 17.37 14.09 -4.27
C ASN A 242 16.16 15.06 -4.20
N LYS A 243 16.32 16.18 -3.46
CA LYS A 243 15.31 17.20 -3.08
C LYS A 243 14.30 17.60 -4.18
N SER A 244 13.34 16.74 -4.46
CA SER A 244 12.24 16.96 -5.40
C SER A 244 10.92 17.19 -4.64
N GLY A 245 10.92 18.17 -3.73
CA GLY A 245 9.70 18.61 -3.01
C GLY A 245 9.04 17.56 -2.10
N TYR A 246 9.71 16.44 -1.82
CA TYR A 246 9.27 15.45 -0.85
C TYR A 246 9.40 16.03 0.57
N ARG A 247 8.24 16.31 1.20
CA ARG A 247 8.18 16.77 2.60
C ARG A 247 8.36 15.56 3.51
N THR A 248 8.74 15.78 4.76
CA THR A 248 8.68 14.74 5.80
C THR A 248 7.62 15.16 6.81
N SER A 249 7.16 14.23 7.63
CA SER A 249 6.40 14.59 8.84
C SER A 249 6.89 13.79 10.03
N THR A 250 6.41 14.15 11.21
CA THR A 250 6.64 13.40 12.46
C THR A 250 6.29 11.91 12.34
N LEU A 251 5.48 11.52 11.35
CA LEU A 251 5.13 10.13 11.07
C LEU A 251 6.33 9.27 10.64
N ALA A 252 7.36 9.85 10.02
CA ALA A 252 8.55 9.09 9.64
C ALA A 252 9.27 8.51 10.86
N MET A 253 9.61 9.37 11.83
CA MET A 253 10.28 8.93 13.05
C MET A 253 9.34 8.11 13.95
N ASN A 254 8.05 8.48 14.03
CA ASN A 254 7.05 7.68 14.76
C ASN A 254 6.93 6.25 14.19
N GLY A 255 6.97 6.10 12.87
CA GLY A 255 6.88 4.80 12.20
C GLY A 255 8.15 3.98 12.38
N ALA A 256 9.32 4.59 12.17
CA ALA A 256 10.61 3.94 12.41
C ALA A 256 10.75 3.46 13.85
N ALA A 257 10.41 4.31 14.83
CA ALA A 257 10.45 3.96 16.25
C ALA A 257 9.46 2.85 16.61
N ALA A 258 8.26 2.87 16.03
CA ALA A 258 7.26 1.83 16.27
C ALA A 258 7.69 0.45 15.75
N ASN A 259 8.48 0.38 14.69
CA ASN A 259 8.87 -0.88 14.05
C ASN A 259 10.32 -1.29 14.35
N GLY A 260 11.00 -0.60 15.28
CA GLY A 260 12.33 -1.02 15.73
C GLY A 260 13.47 -0.62 14.81
N HIS A 261 13.22 0.27 13.84
CA HIS A 261 14.24 0.71 12.88
C HIS A 261 15.12 1.82 13.48
N PHE A 262 16.02 1.42 14.38
CA PHE A 262 16.83 2.36 15.15
C PHE A 262 17.72 3.26 14.27
N ASP A 263 18.36 2.71 13.25
CA ASP A 263 19.21 3.49 12.33
C ASP A 263 18.43 4.60 11.62
N CYS A 264 17.19 4.31 11.23
CA CYS A 264 16.29 5.32 10.66
C CYS A 264 15.94 6.41 11.68
N VAL A 265 15.72 6.07 12.96
CA VAL A 265 15.46 7.05 14.03
C VAL A 265 16.66 7.98 14.23
N ILE A 266 17.88 7.42 14.37
CA ILE A 266 19.12 8.20 14.53
C ILE A 266 19.34 9.10 13.32
N TRP A 267 19.18 8.55 12.12
CA TRP A 267 19.41 9.30 10.89
C TRP A 267 18.39 10.43 10.72
N LEU A 268 17.10 10.17 10.97
CA LEU A 268 16.04 11.19 10.92
C LEU A 268 16.29 12.30 11.92
N HIS A 269 16.73 11.98 13.14
CA HIS A 269 17.04 12.98 14.15
C HIS A 269 18.20 13.89 13.73
N SER A 270 19.25 13.32 13.15
CA SER A 270 20.46 14.06 12.81
C SER A 270 20.31 14.90 11.53
N ASN A 271 19.40 14.52 10.62
CA ASN A 271 19.31 15.13 9.29
C ASN A 271 17.99 15.86 9.03
N ARG A 272 17.01 15.77 9.94
CA ARG A 272 15.66 16.36 9.75
C ARG A 272 15.19 17.09 11.01
N SER A 273 14.35 18.11 10.82
CA SER A 273 13.89 19.01 11.88
C SER A 273 12.43 18.77 12.31
N GLU A 274 11.67 17.94 11.59
CA GLU A 274 10.26 17.66 11.92
C GLU A 274 10.07 17.00 13.29
N GLY A 275 11.08 16.26 13.76
CA GLY A 275 11.02 15.57 15.05
C GLY A 275 10.05 14.39 15.08
N CYS A 276 9.49 14.13 16.24
CA CYS A 276 8.51 13.08 16.45
C CYS A 276 7.36 13.56 17.35
N THR A 277 6.54 12.64 17.82
CA THR A 277 5.54 12.93 18.85
C THR A 277 5.60 11.87 19.94
N LEU A 278 4.79 12.01 20.99
CA LEU A 278 4.58 10.99 22.03
C LEU A 278 4.34 9.58 21.46
N LYS A 279 3.82 9.48 20.23
CA LYS A 279 3.58 8.20 19.55
C LYS A 279 4.86 7.41 19.30
N SER A 280 6.02 8.06 19.11
CA SER A 280 7.31 7.35 18.95
C SER A 280 7.62 6.50 20.17
N MET A 281 7.75 7.12 21.35
CA MET A 281 8.12 6.39 22.57
C MET A 281 7.00 5.45 23.02
N ASN A 282 5.73 5.87 22.91
CA ASN A 282 4.58 5.01 23.25
C ASN A 282 4.56 3.71 22.44
N LYS A 283 4.80 3.78 21.13
CA LYS A 283 4.79 2.60 20.27
C LYS A 283 6.07 1.79 20.38
N ALA A 284 7.23 2.43 20.49
CA ALA A 284 8.49 1.73 20.73
C ALA A 284 8.42 0.91 22.03
N ALA A 285 7.88 1.48 23.10
CA ALA A 285 7.68 0.78 24.37
C ALA A 285 6.67 -0.37 24.25
N GLY A 286 5.56 -0.12 23.55
CA GLY A 286 4.56 -1.15 23.29
C GLY A 286 5.05 -2.31 22.44
N ASN A 287 6.02 -2.10 21.55
CA ASN A 287 6.53 -3.12 20.64
C ASN A 287 7.87 -3.72 21.07
N GLY A 288 8.37 -3.38 22.27
CA GLY A 288 9.55 -4.02 22.84
C GLY A 288 10.89 -3.43 22.38
N HIS A 289 10.91 -2.22 21.82
CA HIS A 289 12.13 -1.58 21.32
C HIS A 289 12.83 -0.75 22.40
N SER A 290 13.46 -1.42 23.38
CA SER A 290 14.10 -0.82 24.56
C SER A 290 15.15 0.25 24.22
N GLU A 291 16.05 -0.04 23.28
CA GLU A 291 17.11 0.88 22.87
C GLU A 291 16.56 2.18 22.26
N ILE A 292 15.48 2.08 21.48
CA ILE A 292 14.79 3.25 20.93
C ILE A 292 14.13 4.07 22.04
N VAL A 293 13.52 3.41 23.04
CA VAL A 293 12.90 4.11 24.19
C VAL A 293 13.94 4.91 24.97
N LYS A 294 15.06 4.29 25.37
CA LYS A 294 16.15 4.94 26.10
C LYS A 294 16.76 6.09 25.30
N TRP A 295 16.98 5.87 23.99
CA TRP A 295 17.54 6.88 23.11
C TRP A 295 16.59 8.07 22.93
N LEU A 296 15.30 7.82 22.69
CA LEU A 296 14.29 8.88 22.57
C LEU A 296 14.21 9.69 23.86
N HIS A 297 14.28 9.07 25.03
CA HIS A 297 14.27 9.79 26.30
C HIS A 297 15.47 10.73 26.45
N SER A 298 16.66 10.26 26.07
CA SER A 298 17.90 11.00 26.27
C SER A 298 18.11 12.12 25.24
N ASN A 299 17.53 12.00 24.04
CA ASN A 299 17.81 12.88 22.90
C ASN A 299 16.60 13.69 22.41
N ARG A 300 15.39 13.44 22.95
CA ARG A 300 14.14 14.09 22.54
C ARG A 300 13.36 14.59 23.75
N THR A 301 12.69 15.73 23.58
CA THR A 301 11.92 16.38 24.66
C THR A 301 10.44 16.05 24.61
N GLU A 302 9.94 15.40 23.56
CA GLU A 302 8.52 15.05 23.44
C GLU A 302 8.07 14.13 24.58
N GLY A 303 8.89 13.14 24.98
CA GLY A 303 8.55 12.20 26.03
C GLY A 303 7.52 11.15 25.61
N CYS A 304 6.71 10.69 26.57
CA CYS A 304 5.67 9.69 26.36
C CYS A 304 4.35 10.08 27.03
N SER A 305 3.37 9.18 26.98
CA SER A 305 2.20 9.25 27.84
C SER A 305 2.03 7.93 28.59
N ARG A 306 1.04 7.83 29.48
CA ARG A 306 0.65 6.58 30.16
C ARG A 306 0.47 5.38 29.21
N ILE A 307 0.25 5.64 27.92
CA ILE A 307 0.15 4.61 26.89
C ILE A 307 1.44 3.79 26.77
N ALA A 308 2.63 4.38 26.96
CA ALA A 308 3.90 3.66 26.90
C ALA A 308 3.95 2.53 27.93
N MET A 309 3.77 2.85 29.22
CA MET A 309 3.76 1.84 30.28
C MET A 309 2.59 0.87 30.13
N ASN A 310 1.39 1.37 29.78
CA ASN A 310 0.22 0.50 29.55
C ASN A 310 0.48 -0.54 28.46
N LYS A 311 1.11 -0.15 27.35
CA LYS A 311 1.40 -1.06 26.24
C LYS A 311 2.60 -1.96 26.50
N ALA A 312 3.63 -1.47 27.16
CA ALA A 312 4.73 -2.31 27.64
C ALA A 312 4.20 -3.42 28.57
N ALA A 313 3.30 -3.08 29.50
CA ALA A 313 2.63 -4.06 30.36
C ALA A 313 1.75 -5.04 29.59
N GLU A 314 0.87 -4.50 28.72
CA GLU A 314 -0.07 -5.28 27.91
C GLU A 314 0.66 -6.31 27.04
N ASN A 315 1.88 -6.02 26.57
CA ASN A 315 2.67 -6.90 25.70
C ASN A 315 3.84 -7.60 26.41
N GLY A 316 3.94 -7.49 27.75
CA GLY A 316 4.89 -8.28 28.54
C GLY A 316 6.33 -7.77 28.53
N HIS A 317 6.58 -6.54 28.08
CA HIS A 317 7.90 -5.93 28.03
C HIS A 317 8.33 -5.38 29.40
N LEU A 318 8.60 -6.29 30.34
CA LEU A 318 8.92 -5.95 31.73
C LEU A 318 10.10 -4.99 31.86
N GLU A 319 11.21 -5.22 31.16
CA GLU A 319 12.40 -4.34 31.25
C GLU A 319 12.10 -2.89 30.87
N ILE A 320 11.33 -2.68 29.80
CA ILE A 320 10.91 -1.34 29.37
C ILE A 320 9.97 -0.73 30.41
N LEU A 321 9.08 -1.52 30.99
CA LEU A 321 8.14 -1.07 31.99
C LEU A 321 8.84 -0.60 33.26
N ILE A 322 9.82 -1.37 33.76
CA ILE A 322 10.66 -0.99 34.90
C ILE A 322 11.41 0.30 34.59
N TRP A 323 12.07 0.33 33.43
CA TRP A 323 12.85 1.50 33.01
C TRP A 323 11.98 2.76 32.91
N LEU A 324 10.79 2.66 32.32
CA LEU A 324 9.83 3.76 32.25
C LEU A 324 9.35 4.18 33.65
N HIS A 325 9.13 3.24 34.57
CA HIS A 325 8.73 3.57 35.93
C HIS A 325 9.80 4.39 36.67
N GLU A 326 11.07 4.05 36.49
CA GLU A 326 12.20 4.70 37.16
C GLU A 326 12.54 6.08 36.56
N HIS A 327 12.37 6.25 35.25
CA HIS A 327 12.87 7.42 34.52
C HIS A 327 11.76 8.39 34.04
N ARG A 328 10.48 8.03 34.18
CA ARG A 328 9.33 8.80 33.70
C ARG A 328 8.26 8.99 34.77
N THR A 329 7.53 10.10 34.72
CA THR A 329 6.54 10.49 35.75
C THR A 329 5.09 10.34 35.28
N GLU A 330 4.86 10.00 34.00
CA GLU A 330 3.52 9.88 33.42
C GLU A 330 2.68 8.77 34.10
N GLY A 331 3.34 7.71 34.56
CA GLY A 331 2.75 6.56 35.23
C GLY A 331 1.99 5.62 34.28
N PHE A 332 1.14 4.78 34.87
CA PHE A 332 0.29 3.83 34.16
C PHE A 332 -1.18 4.01 34.60
N SER A 333 -2.10 3.31 33.94
CA SER A 333 -3.49 3.19 34.39
C SER A 333 -3.87 1.73 34.60
N ALA A 334 -5.07 1.47 35.14
CA ALA A 334 -5.60 0.11 35.30
C ALA A 334 -5.61 -0.72 33.99
N ARG A 335 -5.45 -0.08 32.82
CA ARG A 335 -5.26 -0.79 31.54
C ARG A 335 -3.97 -1.61 31.51
N ALA A 336 -2.88 -1.16 32.15
CA ALA A 336 -1.61 -1.88 32.20
C ALA A 336 -1.79 -3.26 32.84
N ILE A 337 -2.31 -3.28 34.07
CA ILE A 337 -2.52 -4.50 34.87
C ILE A 337 -3.54 -5.42 34.19
N ASN A 338 -4.68 -4.86 33.76
CA ASN A 338 -5.71 -5.66 33.07
C ASN A 338 -5.23 -6.21 31.72
N GLY A 339 -4.37 -5.47 31.01
CA GLY A 339 -3.73 -5.91 29.77
C GLY A 339 -2.75 -7.04 30.01
N ALA A 340 -1.83 -6.88 30.98
CA ALA A 340 -0.88 -7.91 31.39
C ALA A 340 -1.59 -9.20 31.82
N SER A 341 -2.67 -9.08 32.61
CA SER A 341 -3.50 -10.22 33.02
C SER A 341 -4.23 -10.87 31.85
N SER A 342 -4.80 -10.06 30.95
CA SER A 342 -5.47 -10.54 29.74
C SER A 342 -4.52 -11.31 28.81
N ASN A 343 -3.22 -11.04 28.82
CA ASN A 343 -2.24 -11.67 27.94
C ASN A 343 -1.29 -12.64 28.66
N GLY A 344 -1.55 -12.93 29.95
CA GLY A 344 -0.82 -13.96 30.68
C GLY A 344 0.58 -13.54 31.16
N HIS A 345 0.88 -12.25 31.20
CA HIS A 345 2.21 -11.73 31.58
C HIS A 345 2.38 -11.69 33.11
N LEU A 346 2.54 -12.87 33.72
CA LEU A 346 2.65 -13.04 35.16
C LEU A 346 3.83 -12.25 35.78
N SER A 347 4.98 -12.17 35.10
CA SER A 347 6.15 -11.42 35.57
C SER A 347 5.86 -9.92 35.73
N VAL A 348 5.10 -9.34 34.80
CA VAL A 348 4.64 -7.95 34.89
C VAL A 348 3.67 -7.75 36.05
N LEU A 349 2.77 -8.70 36.29
CA LEU A 349 1.83 -8.62 37.41
C LEU A 349 2.53 -8.72 38.77
N LYS A 350 3.52 -9.61 38.90
CA LYS A 350 4.36 -9.71 40.10
C LYS A 350 5.07 -8.40 40.39
N TRP A 351 5.68 -7.80 39.36
CA TRP A 351 6.31 -6.50 39.49
C TRP A 351 5.33 -5.41 39.95
N PHE A 352 4.12 -5.33 39.36
CA PHE A 352 3.10 -4.39 39.82
C PHE A 352 2.67 -4.65 41.26
N HIS A 353 2.60 -5.90 41.70
CA HIS A 353 2.24 -6.22 43.08
C HIS A 353 3.32 -5.76 44.08
N GLU A 354 4.59 -5.88 43.70
CA GLU A 354 5.74 -5.46 44.54
C GLU A 354 5.93 -3.93 44.56
N ASN A 355 5.57 -3.23 43.48
CA ASN A 355 5.97 -1.82 43.27
C ASN A 355 4.80 -0.81 43.31
N ILE A 356 3.54 -1.25 43.46
CA ILE A 356 2.40 -0.33 43.62
C ILE A 356 2.18 -0.04 45.11
N ASN A 357 2.45 1.19 45.53
CA ASN A 357 2.04 1.69 46.84
C ASN A 357 0.51 1.62 47.00
N HIS A 358 0.04 1.04 48.11
CA HIS A 358 -1.38 0.77 48.43
C HIS A 358 -2.35 1.97 48.38
N ASN A 359 -1.86 3.20 48.19
CA ASN A 359 -2.63 4.45 48.30
C ASN A 359 -3.04 5.11 46.97
N VAL A 360 -2.88 4.45 45.82
CA VAL A 360 -3.40 5.00 44.55
C VAL A 360 -4.51 4.10 44.01
N MET A 361 -5.72 4.66 43.90
CA MET A 361 -6.96 4.12 43.33
C MET A 361 -6.88 3.58 41.87
N GLN A 362 -5.75 3.05 41.41
CA GLN A 362 -5.55 2.57 40.03
C GLN A 362 -4.85 1.20 39.94
N GLY A 363 -5.20 0.29 40.85
CA GLY A 363 -4.58 -1.03 41.01
C GLY A 363 -5.37 -2.22 40.43
N PHE A 364 -5.04 -3.40 40.97
CA PHE A 364 -5.74 -4.66 40.74
C PHE A 364 -7.24 -4.53 41.06
N SER A 365 -8.06 -5.32 40.37
CA SER A 365 -9.51 -5.37 40.57
C SER A 365 -10.03 -6.75 40.22
N ALA A 366 -11.29 -7.06 40.55
CA ALA A 366 -11.90 -8.33 40.14
C ALA A 366 -11.86 -8.54 38.61
N LYS A 367 -11.93 -7.44 37.83
CA LYS A 367 -11.76 -7.47 36.36
C LYS A 367 -10.39 -8.01 35.95
N THR A 368 -9.37 -7.85 36.78
CA THR A 368 -8.02 -8.37 36.48
C THR A 368 -8.04 -9.89 36.42
N MET A 369 -8.61 -10.57 37.41
CA MET A 369 -8.76 -12.03 37.40
C MET A 369 -9.74 -12.48 36.30
N ASP A 370 -10.85 -11.77 36.10
CA ASP A 370 -11.82 -12.08 35.04
C ASP A 370 -11.17 -12.06 33.63
N LYS A 371 -10.21 -11.16 33.39
CA LYS A 371 -9.48 -11.08 32.11
C LYS A 371 -8.54 -12.26 31.90
N ALA A 372 -7.84 -12.71 32.95
CA ALA A 372 -7.03 -13.92 32.90
C ALA A 372 -7.90 -15.17 32.66
N ILE A 373 -9.04 -15.26 33.35
CA ILE A 373 -10.03 -16.33 33.14
C ILE A 373 -10.49 -16.35 31.69
N ARG A 374 -10.94 -15.21 31.16
CA ARG A 374 -11.44 -15.08 29.78
C ARG A 374 -10.49 -15.65 28.71
N ASN A 375 -9.18 -15.53 28.92
CA ASN A 375 -8.16 -15.96 27.96
C ASN A 375 -7.40 -17.22 28.42
N ASN A 376 -7.94 -17.96 29.39
CA ASN A 376 -7.40 -19.23 29.88
C ASN A 376 -5.96 -19.15 30.44
N HIS A 377 -5.62 -18.07 31.16
CA HIS A 377 -4.30 -17.94 31.81
C HIS A 377 -4.32 -18.49 33.24
N PHE A 378 -4.31 -19.81 33.38
CA PHE A 378 -4.43 -20.51 34.68
C PHE A 378 -3.40 -20.04 35.73
N GLU A 379 -2.12 -19.94 35.36
CA GLU A 379 -1.07 -19.50 36.29
C GLU A 379 -1.28 -18.07 36.82
N VAL A 380 -1.85 -17.19 35.99
CA VAL A 380 -2.21 -15.84 36.44
C VAL A 380 -3.40 -15.89 37.39
N VAL A 381 -4.43 -16.70 37.11
CA VAL A 381 -5.59 -16.87 37.99
C VAL A 381 -5.16 -17.41 39.36
N LYS A 382 -4.33 -18.46 39.36
CA LYS A 382 -3.78 -19.06 40.58
C LYS A 382 -3.01 -18.03 41.39
N TRP A 383 -2.04 -17.36 40.77
CA TRP A 383 -1.22 -16.37 41.47
C TRP A 383 -2.04 -15.18 41.99
N LEU A 384 -2.99 -14.67 41.19
CA LEU A 384 -3.90 -13.60 41.63
C LEU A 384 -4.73 -14.05 42.84
N HIS A 385 -5.23 -15.28 42.85
CA HIS A 385 -5.99 -15.79 43.99
C HIS A 385 -5.13 -15.94 45.25
N GLU A 386 -3.90 -16.44 45.11
CA GLU A 386 -3.00 -16.70 46.25
C GLU A 386 -2.39 -15.42 46.85
N ASN A 387 -2.28 -14.34 46.07
CA ASN A 387 -1.52 -13.13 46.47
C ASN A 387 -2.39 -11.85 46.53
N ARG A 388 -3.66 -11.91 46.12
CA ARG A 388 -4.57 -10.76 46.05
C ARG A 388 -5.95 -11.09 46.64
N THR A 389 -6.64 -10.08 47.13
CA THR A 389 -7.95 -10.23 47.81
C THR A 389 -9.15 -9.86 46.94
N GLU A 390 -8.95 -9.24 45.78
CA GLU A 390 -10.04 -8.76 44.92
C GLU A 390 -10.85 -9.88 44.26
N GLY A 391 -10.30 -11.10 44.15
CA GLY A 391 -10.97 -12.26 43.58
C GLY A 391 -11.40 -12.09 42.11
N CYS A 392 -12.41 -12.85 41.69
CA CYS A 392 -13.09 -12.71 40.40
C CYS A 392 -14.57 -12.40 40.61
N THR A 393 -15.23 -11.87 39.58
CA THR A 393 -16.68 -11.64 39.63
C THR A 393 -17.45 -12.89 39.22
N GLU A 394 -18.77 -12.90 39.42
CA GLU A 394 -19.67 -13.92 38.86
C GLU A 394 -19.50 -14.05 37.34
N ALA A 395 -19.28 -12.92 36.63
CA ALA A 395 -19.02 -12.92 35.20
C ALA A 395 -17.70 -13.65 34.87
N GLY A 396 -16.68 -13.57 35.73
CA GLY A 396 -15.45 -14.36 35.62
C GLY A 396 -15.74 -15.86 35.66
N VAL A 397 -16.53 -16.32 36.62
CA VAL A 397 -16.95 -17.74 36.72
C VAL A 397 -17.75 -18.18 35.50
N GLU A 398 -18.69 -17.35 35.03
CA GLU A 398 -19.45 -17.61 33.81
C GLU A 398 -18.56 -17.76 32.58
N LEU A 399 -17.47 -16.98 32.49
CA LEU A 399 -16.48 -17.08 31.42
C LEU A 399 -15.67 -18.38 31.53
N ALA A 400 -15.28 -18.79 32.75
CA ALA A 400 -14.60 -20.08 32.97
C ALA A 400 -15.42 -21.25 32.43
N ALA A 401 -16.75 -21.23 32.61
CA ALA A 401 -17.64 -22.27 32.07
C ALA A 401 -17.64 -22.36 30.53
N LYS A 402 -17.34 -21.26 29.83
CA LYS A 402 -17.23 -21.24 28.36
C LYS A 402 -15.91 -21.80 27.84
N LEU A 403 -14.86 -21.79 28.66
CA LEU A 403 -13.54 -22.28 28.25
C LEU A 403 -13.59 -23.77 27.93
N LYS A 404 -12.74 -24.23 27.01
CA LYS A 404 -12.61 -25.67 26.76
C LYS A 404 -11.87 -26.38 27.90
N ASP A 405 -10.98 -25.68 28.57
CA ASP A 405 -10.20 -26.21 29.67
C ASP A 405 -10.98 -26.06 31.00
N MET A 406 -11.07 -27.16 31.74
CA MET A 406 -11.76 -27.21 33.04
C MET A 406 -10.89 -26.75 34.20
N SER A 407 -9.58 -26.55 34.01
CA SER A 407 -8.61 -26.28 35.07
C SER A 407 -8.99 -25.04 35.90
N ILE A 408 -9.34 -23.94 35.21
CA ILE A 408 -9.77 -22.70 35.89
C ILE A 408 -11.11 -22.90 36.60
N LEU A 409 -12.09 -23.54 35.97
CA LEU A 409 -13.41 -23.76 36.57
C LEU A 409 -13.33 -24.65 37.82
N TRP A 410 -12.51 -25.70 37.75
CA TRP A 410 -12.23 -26.59 38.88
C TRP A 410 -11.50 -25.86 40.00
N TRP A 411 -10.50 -25.05 39.67
CA TRP A 411 -9.78 -24.23 40.65
C TRP A 411 -10.68 -23.23 41.37
N LEU A 412 -11.55 -22.55 40.62
CA LEU A 412 -12.53 -21.61 41.20
C LEU A 412 -13.49 -22.35 42.14
N HIS A 413 -14.00 -23.53 41.76
CA HIS A 413 -14.85 -24.33 42.65
C HIS A 413 -14.13 -24.78 43.93
N LYS A 414 -12.87 -25.22 43.81
CA LYS A 414 -12.13 -25.78 44.94
C LYS A 414 -11.68 -24.71 45.93
N ASN A 415 -11.31 -23.53 45.44
CA ASN A 415 -10.60 -22.53 46.25
C ASN A 415 -11.38 -21.22 46.46
N MET A 416 -12.52 -21.01 45.77
CA MET A 416 -13.32 -19.79 45.92
C MET A 416 -14.76 -20.12 46.33
N ASP A 417 -15.23 -19.46 47.38
CA ASP A 417 -16.65 -19.50 47.78
C ASP A 417 -17.47 -18.50 46.95
N ILE A 418 -17.59 -18.78 45.65
CA ILE A 418 -18.41 -17.98 44.72
C ILE A 418 -19.61 -18.82 44.28
N PRO A 419 -20.85 -18.31 44.41
CA PRO A 419 -22.04 -19.02 43.94
C PRO A 419 -22.01 -19.16 42.42
N PHE A 420 -22.27 -20.37 41.93
CA PHE A 420 -22.35 -20.60 40.49
C PHE A 420 -23.78 -20.32 40.04
N THR A 421 -23.96 -19.24 39.30
CA THR A 421 -25.27 -18.86 38.77
C THR A 421 -25.74 -19.85 37.71
N GLU A 422 -27.04 -19.89 37.45
CA GLU A 422 -27.64 -20.69 36.37
C GLU A 422 -26.96 -20.46 34.99
N LYS A 423 -26.42 -19.25 34.77
CA LYS A 423 -25.67 -18.91 33.55
C LYS A 423 -24.39 -19.74 33.39
N VAL A 424 -23.74 -20.15 34.47
CA VAL A 424 -22.59 -21.06 34.46
C VAL A 424 -23.00 -22.40 33.84
N LEU A 425 -24.13 -22.97 34.28
CA LEU A 425 -24.68 -24.20 33.72
C LEU A 425 -25.03 -24.03 32.24
N ARG A 426 -25.74 -22.96 31.87
CA ARG A 426 -26.08 -22.66 30.46
C ARG A 426 -24.84 -22.52 29.58
N ASN A 427 -23.79 -21.87 30.07
CA ASN A 427 -22.52 -21.72 29.34
C ASN A 427 -21.78 -23.06 29.23
N GLY A 428 -21.81 -23.88 30.28
CA GLY A 428 -21.25 -25.24 30.26
C GLY A 428 -21.93 -26.11 29.19
N ILE A 429 -23.25 -26.07 29.11
CA ILE A 429 -24.03 -26.78 28.07
C ILE A 429 -23.64 -26.30 26.66
N LYS A 430 -23.55 -24.98 26.44
CA LYS A 430 -23.15 -24.39 25.16
C LYS A 430 -21.72 -24.75 24.74
N SER A 431 -20.84 -25.09 25.69
CA SER A 431 -19.45 -25.49 25.39
C SER A 431 -19.33 -26.88 24.75
N HIS A 432 -20.44 -27.63 24.63
CA HIS A 432 -20.50 -28.97 24.03
C HIS A 432 -19.65 -30.04 24.73
N GLN A 433 -19.27 -29.81 25.99
CA GLN A 433 -18.53 -30.75 26.82
C GLN A 433 -19.47 -31.42 27.82
N ARG A 434 -19.94 -32.62 27.49
CA ARG A 434 -20.88 -33.38 28.34
C ARG A 434 -20.29 -33.64 29.74
N THR A 435 -18.99 -33.87 29.82
CA THR A 435 -18.24 -34.06 31.08
C THR A 435 -18.30 -32.84 32.00
N LYS A 436 -18.28 -31.62 31.45
CA LYS A 436 -18.43 -30.38 32.22
C LYS A 436 -19.84 -30.25 32.81
N VAL A 437 -20.88 -30.58 32.03
CA VAL A 437 -22.27 -30.52 32.51
C VAL A 437 -22.49 -31.55 33.61
N LYS A 438 -21.99 -32.78 33.42
CA LYS A 438 -21.98 -33.82 34.46
C LYS A 438 -21.32 -33.31 35.73
N TRP A 439 -20.09 -32.81 35.61
CA TRP A 439 -19.33 -32.31 36.76
C TRP A 439 -20.06 -31.17 37.48
N LEU A 440 -20.58 -30.19 36.74
CA LEU A 440 -21.36 -29.08 37.33
C LEU A 440 -22.57 -29.60 38.09
N TYR A 441 -23.36 -30.52 37.52
CA TYR A 441 -24.56 -31.05 38.16
C TYR A 441 -24.26 -31.87 39.42
N GLU A 442 -23.24 -32.73 39.36
CA GLU A 442 -22.92 -33.65 40.46
C GLU A 442 -22.19 -32.97 41.62
N ASN A 443 -21.35 -31.96 41.34
CA ASN A 443 -20.47 -31.35 42.35
C ASN A 443 -21.04 -30.05 42.95
N ARG A 444 -22.19 -29.57 42.48
CA ARG A 444 -22.81 -28.33 42.96
C ARG A 444 -24.28 -28.55 43.31
N SER A 445 -24.59 -28.44 44.60
CA SER A 445 -25.96 -28.58 45.12
C SER A 445 -26.92 -27.57 44.50
N GLU A 446 -26.43 -26.38 44.10
CA GLU A 446 -27.24 -25.34 43.46
C GLU A 446 -27.84 -25.78 42.12
N PHE A 447 -27.19 -26.74 41.43
CA PHE A 447 -27.68 -27.28 40.15
C PHE A 447 -28.49 -28.56 40.31
N GLN A 448 -28.64 -29.12 41.50
CA GLN A 448 -29.44 -30.31 41.76
C GLN A 448 -30.92 -29.95 41.95
N THR A 449 -31.47 -29.16 41.03
CA THR A 449 -32.86 -28.64 41.04
C THR A 449 -33.61 -29.07 39.79
N ILE A 450 -34.95 -29.12 39.85
CA ILE A 450 -35.78 -29.44 38.68
C ILE A 450 -35.55 -28.42 37.55
N GLU A 451 -35.40 -27.15 37.88
CA GLU A 451 -35.15 -26.09 36.90
C GLU A 451 -33.82 -26.30 36.15
N SER A 452 -32.76 -26.73 36.84
CA SER A 452 -31.47 -27.05 36.20
C SER A 452 -31.59 -28.23 35.24
N ILE A 453 -32.33 -29.28 35.63
CA ILE A 453 -32.61 -30.45 34.76
C ILE A 453 -33.37 -29.96 33.52
N LYS A 454 -34.41 -29.14 33.70
CA LYS A 454 -35.18 -28.56 32.61
C LYS A 454 -34.27 -27.78 31.64
N ILE A 455 -33.40 -26.91 32.14
CA ILE A 455 -32.46 -26.14 31.31
C ILE A 455 -31.54 -27.04 30.47
N ILE A 456 -31.04 -28.13 31.06
CA ILE A 456 -30.21 -29.11 30.36
C ILE A 456 -31.00 -29.73 29.20
N PHE A 457 -32.19 -30.29 29.47
CA PHE A 457 -32.96 -31.01 28.46
C PHE A 457 -33.61 -30.09 27.43
N GLU A 458 -34.04 -28.88 27.79
CA GLU A 458 -34.52 -27.88 26.82
C GLU A 458 -33.46 -27.59 25.74
N HIS A 459 -32.18 -27.47 26.12
CA HIS A 459 -31.11 -27.25 25.14
C HIS A 459 -30.91 -28.46 24.22
N LEU A 460 -31.00 -29.67 24.76
CA LEU A 460 -30.78 -30.91 24.00
C LEU A 460 -31.93 -31.19 23.04
N PHE A 461 -33.18 -30.98 23.49
CA PHE A 461 -34.39 -31.16 22.68
C PHE A 461 -34.50 -30.12 21.56
N ASN A 462 -34.14 -28.85 21.85
CA ASN A 462 -34.10 -27.82 20.80
C ASN A 462 -33.13 -28.14 19.65
N LYS A 463 -32.12 -28.99 19.89
CA LYS A 463 -31.16 -29.44 18.87
C LYS A 463 -31.39 -30.88 18.38
N ASP A 464 -32.51 -31.51 18.77
CA ASP A 464 -32.80 -32.94 18.62
C ASP A 464 -31.58 -33.86 18.82
N SER A 465 -30.81 -33.61 19.89
CA SER A 465 -29.54 -34.30 20.14
C SER A 465 -29.73 -35.61 20.91
N SER A 466 -30.34 -36.61 20.29
CA SER A 466 -30.65 -37.92 20.91
C SER A 466 -29.44 -38.60 21.59
N ASN A 467 -28.27 -38.60 20.94
CA ASN A 467 -27.03 -39.15 21.51
C ASN A 467 -26.55 -38.40 22.77
N ASN A 468 -26.82 -37.09 22.88
CA ASN A 468 -26.51 -36.32 24.09
C ASN A 468 -27.53 -36.63 25.18
N VAL A 469 -28.82 -36.75 24.83
CA VAL A 469 -29.91 -37.12 25.76
C VAL A 469 -29.61 -38.47 26.40
N GLN A 470 -29.31 -39.49 25.58
CA GLN A 470 -28.96 -40.82 26.05
C GLN A 470 -27.80 -40.77 27.04
N TRP A 471 -26.69 -40.17 26.62
CA TRP A 471 -25.50 -40.09 27.45
C TRP A 471 -25.77 -39.38 28.78
N MET A 472 -26.52 -38.27 28.78
CA MET A 472 -26.79 -37.53 30.02
C MET A 472 -27.61 -38.36 31.01
N VAL A 473 -28.67 -39.04 30.56
CA VAL A 473 -29.53 -39.84 31.44
C VAL A 473 -28.78 -41.06 31.98
N GLU A 474 -27.93 -41.69 31.17
CA GLU A 474 -27.13 -42.86 31.60
C GLU A 474 -25.96 -42.48 32.52
N ASN A 475 -25.37 -41.30 32.36
CA ASN A 475 -24.10 -40.94 33.01
C ASN A 475 -24.23 -39.91 34.14
N ILE A 476 -25.40 -39.30 34.34
CA ILE A 476 -25.69 -38.35 35.42
C ILE A 476 -26.82 -38.91 36.27
N SER A 477 -26.65 -38.91 37.59
CA SER A 477 -27.64 -39.41 38.55
C SER A 477 -28.84 -38.45 38.72
N PHE A 478 -29.64 -38.27 37.67
CA PHE A 478 -30.92 -37.57 37.78
C PHE A 478 -31.93 -38.41 38.56
N SER A 479 -32.75 -37.76 39.41
CA SER A 479 -33.89 -38.42 40.04
C SER A 479 -34.96 -38.77 38.99
N LYS A 480 -35.40 -40.03 38.97
CA LYS A 480 -36.44 -40.52 38.05
C LYS A 480 -37.72 -39.69 38.16
N ASP A 481 -38.20 -39.44 39.37
CA ASP A 481 -39.38 -38.62 39.63
C ASP A 481 -39.26 -37.20 39.03
N ARG A 482 -38.06 -36.60 39.12
CA ARG A 482 -37.81 -35.28 38.54
C ARG A 482 -37.81 -35.31 37.02
N LEU A 483 -37.24 -36.34 36.40
CA LEU A 483 -37.28 -36.51 34.94
C LEU A 483 -38.71 -36.75 34.45
N GLU A 484 -39.51 -37.54 35.18
CA GLU A 484 -40.92 -37.75 34.88
C GLU A 484 -41.71 -36.44 34.99
N SER A 485 -41.41 -35.61 36.01
CA SER A 485 -42.12 -34.34 36.22
C SER A 485 -41.96 -33.34 35.07
N ILE A 486 -40.83 -33.33 34.37
CA ILE A 486 -40.56 -32.40 33.25
C ILE A 486 -40.96 -32.97 31.88
N LYS A 487 -41.25 -34.27 31.81
CA LYS A 487 -41.54 -35.01 30.56
C LYS A 487 -42.65 -34.33 29.75
N LYS A 488 -43.81 -34.11 30.39
CA LYS A 488 -45.00 -33.55 29.71
C LYS A 488 -44.73 -32.17 29.14
N GLU A 489 -44.01 -31.32 29.89
CA GLU A 489 -43.68 -29.98 29.46
C GLU A 489 -42.70 -29.99 28.27
N LEU A 490 -41.62 -30.78 28.36
CA LEU A 490 -40.62 -30.87 27.29
C LEU A 490 -41.24 -31.33 25.97
N PHE A 491 -42.11 -32.33 26.01
CA PHE A 491 -42.72 -32.91 24.80
C PHE A 491 -43.71 -31.93 24.17
N SER A 492 -44.46 -31.20 24.99
CA SER A 492 -45.36 -30.15 24.49
C SER A 492 -44.58 -28.97 23.89
N LYS A 493 -43.42 -28.63 24.44
CA LYS A 493 -42.61 -27.47 24.00
C LYS A 493 -41.77 -27.78 22.76
N TYR A 494 -41.32 -29.02 22.59
CA TYR A 494 -40.46 -29.45 21.47
C TYR A 494 -41.04 -30.68 20.74
N PRO A 495 -42.23 -30.58 20.13
CA PRO A 495 -42.90 -31.72 19.48
C PRO A 495 -42.12 -32.30 18.30
N ASN A 496 -41.22 -31.51 17.69
CA ASN A 496 -40.42 -31.91 16.54
C ASN A 496 -39.11 -32.63 16.90
N ALA A 497 -38.78 -32.79 18.20
CA ALA A 497 -37.56 -33.46 18.66
C ALA A 497 -37.75 -34.98 18.74
N THR A 498 -38.18 -35.60 17.63
CA THR A 498 -38.69 -36.98 17.58
C THR A 498 -37.68 -38.00 18.12
N ASN A 499 -36.40 -37.88 17.76
CA ASN A 499 -35.37 -38.83 18.20
C ASN A 499 -35.08 -38.68 19.70
N SER A 500 -34.99 -37.44 20.17
CA SER A 500 -34.76 -37.13 21.58
C SER A 500 -35.91 -37.58 22.47
N ILE A 501 -37.16 -37.43 22.00
CA ILE A 501 -38.36 -37.91 22.69
C ILE A 501 -38.32 -39.44 22.84
N ILE A 502 -38.10 -40.18 21.75
CA ILE A 502 -38.07 -41.66 21.76
C ILE A 502 -37.01 -42.17 22.73
N VAL A 503 -35.80 -41.63 22.65
CA VAL A 503 -34.69 -42.01 23.54
C VAL A 503 -35.02 -41.68 25.00
N PHE A 504 -35.55 -40.49 25.28
CA PHE A 504 -35.89 -40.08 26.64
C PHE A 504 -37.02 -40.96 27.24
N GLU A 505 -38.03 -41.32 26.45
CA GLU A 505 -39.08 -42.23 26.90
C GLU A 505 -38.56 -43.64 27.18
N ASN A 506 -37.69 -44.16 26.32
CA ASN A 506 -37.13 -45.51 26.50
C ASN A 506 -36.23 -45.61 27.73
N LEU A 507 -35.52 -44.54 28.10
CA LEU A 507 -34.67 -44.51 29.29
C LEU A 507 -35.43 -44.31 30.61
N LEU A 508 -36.69 -43.84 30.54
CA LEU A 508 -37.55 -43.71 31.71
C LEU A 508 -38.37 -44.97 32.02
N LYS A 509 -38.59 -45.83 31.02
CA LYS A 509 -39.18 -47.16 31.21
C LYS A 509 -38.18 -48.05 31.91
#